data_AF-A0A848YID2-F1
#
_entry.id   AF-A0A848YID2-F1
#
_cell.length_a   1.000
_cell.length_b   1.000
_cell.length_c   1.000
_cell.angle_alpha   90.00
_cell.angle_beta   90.00
_cell.angle_gamma   90.00
#
_symmetry.space_group_name_H-M   'P 1'
#
loop_
_entity.id
_entity.type
_entity.pdbx_description
1 polymer ?
#
loop_
_entity_poly.entity_id
_entity_poly.type
_entity_poly.pdbx_seq_one_letter_code
_entity_poly.pdbx_strand_id
1 'polypeptide(L)'
;ISAVHSEASSFEATDWQEICLLYERLHELQPSPIIALNQSVARSFADGPAAGLAVLEQQEVLDALGNYQPYYVAKADMLSRSGNTQLAAEAYRRAMHLTENEVELAHLEARLAAFERDGA
;
A
#
# COMPACT_ATOMS: atom_id res chain seq x y z
N ILE A 1 8.28 3.86 14.84
CA ILE A 1 7.16 3.72 13.88
C ILE A 1 5.84 3.54 14.63
N SER A 2 5.62 2.46 15.39
CA SER A 2 4.38 2.29 16.17
C SER A 2 4.09 3.41 17.18
N ALA A 3 5.14 4.00 17.79
CA ALA A 3 4.98 5.15 18.69
C ALA A 3 4.32 6.36 17.98
N VAL A 4 4.77 6.70 16.77
CA VAL A 4 4.23 7.81 15.97
C VAL A 4 2.75 7.59 15.64
N HIS A 5 2.36 6.35 15.31
CA HIS A 5 0.95 6.00 15.13
C HIS A 5 0.12 6.17 16.40
N SER A 6 0.67 5.82 17.57
CA SER A 6 -0.03 5.88 18.86
C SER A 6 -0.15 7.30 19.41
N GLU A 7 0.70 8.23 18.99
CA GLU A 7 0.66 9.63 19.40
C GLU A 7 -0.37 10.46 18.60
N ALA A 8 -0.77 9.95 17.43
CA ALA A 8 -1.73 10.62 16.56
C ALA A 8 -3.16 10.56 17.15
N SER A 9 -3.84 11.71 17.14
CA SER A 9 -5.24 11.80 17.59
C SER A 9 -6.25 11.23 16.57
N SER A 10 -5.83 11.07 15.32
CA SER A 10 -6.55 10.40 14.25
C SER A 10 -5.58 9.88 13.19
N PHE A 11 -6.07 9.09 12.25
CA PHE A 11 -5.28 8.62 11.11
C PHE A 11 -4.74 9.79 10.26
N GLU A 12 -5.59 10.79 10.02
CA GLU A 12 -5.25 12.00 9.26
C GLU A 12 -4.23 12.88 10.01
N ALA A 13 -4.24 12.84 11.34
CA ALA A 13 -3.29 13.56 12.19
C ALA A 13 -1.96 12.82 12.41
N THR A 14 -1.79 11.63 11.80
CA THR A 14 -0.52 10.89 11.89
C THR A 14 0.59 11.65 11.18
N ASP A 15 1.76 11.77 11.81
CA ASP A 15 2.94 12.35 11.16
C ASP A 15 3.54 11.35 10.17
N TRP A 16 2.96 11.33 8.96
CA TRP A 16 3.39 10.46 7.88
C TRP A 16 4.81 10.79 7.39
N GLN A 17 5.27 12.04 7.52
CA GLN A 17 6.63 12.40 7.16
C GLN A 17 7.64 11.78 8.12
N GLU A 18 7.36 11.82 9.42
CA GLU A 18 8.19 11.14 10.41
C GLU A 18 8.22 9.62 10.16
N ILE A 19 7.07 9.00 9.87
CA ILE A 19 7.01 7.57 9.54
C ILE A 19 7.84 7.24 8.30
N CYS A 20 7.78 8.05 7.25
CA CYS A 20 8.63 7.91 6.06
C CYS A 20 10.11 7.93 6.42
N LEU A 21 10.55 8.94 7.19
CA LEU A 21 11.94 9.07 7.62
C LEU A 21 12.40 7.87 8.45
N LEU A 22 11.54 7.34 9.33
CA LEU A 22 11.85 6.16 10.12
C LEU A 22 12.01 4.90 9.25
N TYR A 23 11.17 4.73 8.23
CA TYR A 23 11.33 3.62 7.27
C TYR A 23 12.56 3.79 6.38
N GLU A 24 12.89 5.00 5.94
CA GLU A 24 14.11 5.30 5.20
C GLU A 24 15.35 4.91 6.00
N ARG A 25 15.43 5.35 7.26
CA ARG A 25 16.52 4.97 8.17
C ARG A 25 16.58 3.48 8.43
N LEU A 26 15.42 2.84 8.60
CA LEU A 26 15.38 1.40 8.81
C LEU A 26 15.85 0.63 7.57
N HIS A 27 15.52 1.11 6.36
CA HIS A 27 15.96 0.49 5.11
C HIS A 27 17.47 0.64 4.89
N GLU A 28 18.05 1.80 5.23
CA GLU A 28 19.50 2.03 5.19
C GLU A 28 20.26 1.06 6.12
N LEU A 29 19.71 0.79 7.31
CA LEU A 29 20.32 -0.12 8.29
C LEU A 29 20.10 -1.59 7.93
N GLN A 30 18.93 -1.91 7.39
CA GLN A 30 18.52 -3.27 7.06
C GLN A 30 17.69 -3.26 5.76
N PRO A 31 18.35 -3.42 4.60
CA PRO A 31 17.64 -3.53 3.33
C PRO A 31 16.67 -4.72 3.35
N SER A 32 15.40 -4.45 3.04
CA SER A 32 14.36 -5.47 2.99
C SER A 32 13.23 -5.02 2.07
N PRO A 33 12.69 -5.92 1.24
CA PRO A 33 11.54 -5.60 0.38
C PRO A 33 10.29 -5.27 1.20
N ILE A 34 10.12 -5.87 2.38
CA ILE A 34 8.99 -5.56 3.28
C ILE A 34 9.11 -4.14 3.87
N ILE A 35 10.34 -3.71 4.17
CA ILE A 35 10.59 -2.34 4.63
C ILE A 35 10.28 -1.35 3.49
N ALA A 36 10.71 -1.64 2.26
CA ALA A 36 10.41 -0.82 1.08
C ALA A 36 8.90 -0.75 0.79
N LEU A 37 8.18 -1.87 0.91
CA LEU A 37 6.71 -1.90 0.82
C LEU A 37 6.08 -0.96 1.85
N ASN A 38 6.45 -1.07 3.13
CA ASN A 38 5.87 -0.21 4.16
C ASN A 38 6.25 1.26 3.99
N GLN A 39 7.48 1.55 3.55
CA GLN A 39 7.92 2.90 3.19
C GLN A 39 7.04 3.48 2.08
N SER A 40 6.71 2.68 1.05
CA SER A 40 5.84 3.11 -0.04
C SER A 40 4.45 3.52 0.45
N VAL A 41 3.89 2.79 1.43
CA VAL A 41 2.61 3.11 2.06
C VAL A 41 2.71 4.43 2.81
N ALA A 42 3.71 4.60 3.68
CA ALA A 42 3.91 5.85 4.40
C ALA A 42 4.06 7.03 3.43
N ARG A 43 4.85 6.86 2.36
CA ARG A 43 5.09 7.89 1.36
C ARG A 43 3.85 8.25 0.57
N SER A 44 2.95 7.29 0.35
CA SER A 44 1.65 7.53 -0.26
C SER A 44 0.77 8.49 0.55
N PHE A 45 0.93 8.53 1.88
CA PHE A 45 0.20 9.45 2.76
C PHE A 45 0.94 10.77 2.95
N ALA A 46 2.27 10.75 3.03
CA ALA A 46 3.10 11.94 3.21
C ALA A 46 3.16 12.83 1.95
N ASP A 47 3.47 12.21 0.80
CA ASP A 47 3.77 12.91 -0.46
C ASP A 47 2.69 12.67 -1.53
N GLY A 48 1.70 11.85 -1.22
CA GLY A 48 0.58 11.49 -2.10
C GLY A 48 0.77 10.16 -2.83
N PRO A 49 -0.32 9.60 -3.41
CA PRO A 49 -0.33 8.21 -3.87
C PRO A 49 0.71 7.88 -4.95
N ALA A 50 0.97 8.82 -5.86
CA ALA A 50 1.96 8.65 -6.92
C ALA A 50 3.40 8.48 -6.37
N ALA A 51 3.74 9.17 -5.29
CA ALA A 51 5.05 9.05 -4.65
C ALA A 51 5.24 7.68 -3.99
N GLY A 52 4.16 7.13 -3.40
CA GLY A 52 4.16 5.76 -2.89
C GLY A 52 4.34 4.72 -4.02
N LEU A 53 3.57 4.85 -5.09
CA LEU A 53 3.66 3.94 -6.26
C LEU A 53 5.07 3.94 -6.87
N ALA A 54 5.72 5.10 -6.97
CA ALA A 54 7.09 5.19 -7.48
C ALA A 54 8.12 4.37 -6.67
N VAL A 55 7.90 4.19 -5.37
CA VAL A 55 8.72 3.30 -4.52
C VAL A 55 8.29 1.84 -4.70
N LEU A 56 6.99 1.58 -4.68
CA LEU A 56 6.43 0.23 -4.76
C LEU A 56 6.72 -0.46 -6.10
N GLU A 57 6.77 0.28 -7.19
CA GLU A 57 6.94 -0.24 -8.55
C GLU A 57 8.41 -0.33 -9.00
N GLN A 58 9.35 -0.06 -8.09
CA GLN A 58 10.76 -0.33 -8.34
C GLN A 58 10.94 -1.83 -8.65
N GLN A 59 11.76 -2.14 -9.67
CA GLN A 59 11.92 -3.51 -10.16
C GLN A 59 12.35 -4.48 -9.05
N GLU A 60 13.26 -4.06 -8.16
CA GLU A 60 13.71 -4.89 -7.04
C GLU A 60 12.58 -5.27 -6.08
N VAL A 61 11.66 -4.35 -5.81
CA VAL A 61 10.50 -4.60 -4.95
C VAL A 61 9.52 -5.53 -5.65
N LEU A 62 9.27 -5.33 -6.95
CA LEU A 62 8.41 -6.19 -7.75
C LEU A 62 8.97 -7.62 -7.86
N ASP A 63 10.27 -7.76 -8.09
CA ASP A 63 10.93 -9.07 -8.19
C ASP A 63 10.83 -9.84 -6.86
N ALA A 64 10.98 -9.13 -5.73
CA ALA A 64 10.92 -9.73 -4.41
C ALA A 64 9.48 -10.04 -3.93
N LEU A 65 8.50 -9.19 -4.29
CA LEU A 65 7.14 -9.22 -3.73
C LEU A 65 6.04 -9.50 -4.76
N GLY A 66 6.38 -9.85 -6.00
CA GLY A 66 5.41 -10.04 -7.09
C GLY A 66 4.39 -11.17 -6.88
N ASN A 67 4.60 -12.04 -5.89
CA ASN A 67 3.64 -13.06 -5.43
C ASN A 67 3.17 -12.85 -3.99
N TYR A 68 3.39 -11.66 -3.42
CA TYR A 68 3.00 -11.32 -2.06
C TYR A 68 1.72 -10.48 -2.08
N GLN A 69 0.63 -11.01 -1.54
CA GLN A 69 -0.69 -10.35 -1.58
C GLN A 69 -0.66 -8.88 -1.10
N PRO A 70 0.03 -8.53 0.00
CA PRO A 70 0.03 -7.14 0.51
C PRO A 70 0.62 -6.12 -0.46
N TYR A 71 1.51 -6.53 -1.37
CA TYR A 71 2.01 -5.69 -2.45
C TYR A 71 0.86 -5.16 -3.31
N TYR A 72 -0.03 -6.06 -3.73
CA TYR A 72 -1.13 -5.71 -4.62
C TYR A 72 -2.25 -4.96 -3.89
N VAL A 73 -2.45 -5.22 -2.60
CA VAL A 73 -3.38 -4.43 -1.77
C VAL A 73 -2.91 -2.98 -1.64
N ALA A 74 -1.63 -2.77 -1.33
CA ALA A 74 -1.04 -1.44 -1.24
C ALA A 74 -1.11 -0.70 -2.59
N LYS A 75 -0.74 -1.39 -3.68
CA LYS A 75 -0.85 -0.85 -5.05
C LYS A 75 -2.29 -0.44 -5.38
N ALA A 76 -3.26 -1.30 -5.10
CA ALA A 76 -4.66 -1.03 -5.37
C ALA A 76 -5.18 0.18 -4.60
N ASP A 77 -4.82 0.33 -3.32
CA ASP A 77 -5.20 1.49 -2.51
C ASP A 77 -4.66 2.81 -3.07
N MET A 78 -3.37 2.85 -3.43
CA MET A 78 -2.74 4.04 -3.99
C MET A 78 -3.33 4.42 -5.37
N LEU A 79 -3.59 3.43 -6.23
CA LEU A 79 -4.24 3.64 -7.53
C LEU A 79 -5.67 4.18 -7.35
N SER A 80 -6.40 3.64 -6.39
CA SER A 80 -7.73 4.14 -6.01
C SER A 80 -7.69 5.60 -5.58
N ARG A 81 -6.79 5.96 -4.64
CA ARG A 81 -6.67 7.32 -4.10
C ARG A 81 -6.19 8.33 -5.14
N SER A 82 -5.58 7.88 -6.23
CA SER A 82 -5.19 8.70 -7.39
C SER A 82 -6.23 8.74 -8.51
N GLY A 83 -7.39 8.09 -8.33
CA GLY A 83 -8.49 8.06 -9.32
C GLY A 83 -8.31 7.04 -10.45
N ASN A 84 -7.27 6.20 -10.40
CA ASN A 84 -7.00 5.17 -11.40
C ASN A 84 -7.78 3.89 -11.11
N THR A 85 -9.12 3.98 -11.13
CA THR A 85 -10.05 2.91 -10.71
C THR A 85 -9.86 1.60 -11.46
N GLN A 86 -9.60 1.64 -12.78
CA GLN A 86 -9.37 0.45 -13.59
C GLN A 86 -8.13 -0.34 -13.12
N LEU A 87 -7.01 0.36 -12.94
CA LEU A 87 -5.76 -0.27 -12.47
C LEU A 87 -5.87 -0.72 -11.01
N ALA A 88 -6.61 0.02 -10.18
CA ALA A 88 -6.91 -0.39 -8.81
C ALA A 88 -7.70 -1.71 -8.78
N ALA A 89 -8.71 -1.86 -9.63
CA ALA A 89 -9.50 -3.08 -9.76
C ALA A 89 -8.64 -4.28 -10.21
N GLU A 90 -7.74 -4.08 -11.18
CA GLU A 90 -6.78 -5.11 -11.61
C GLU A 90 -5.86 -5.56 -10.48
N ALA A 91 -5.32 -4.61 -9.70
CA ALA A 91 -4.49 -4.91 -8.55
C ALA A 91 -5.28 -5.66 -7.46
N TYR A 92 -6.54 -5.29 -7.18
CA TYR A 92 -7.39 -6.04 -6.25
C TYR A 92 -7.63 -7.48 -6.71
N ARG A 93 -7.96 -7.71 -7.98
CA ARG A 93 -8.13 -9.08 -8.51
C ARG A 93 -6.84 -9.89 -8.35
N ARG A 94 -5.68 -9.28 -8.59
CA ARG A 94 -4.39 -9.95 -8.38
C ARG A 94 -4.14 -10.27 -6.90
N ALA A 95 -4.49 -9.39 -5.97
CA ALA A 95 -4.43 -9.64 -4.54
C ALA A 95 -5.31 -10.83 -4.13
N MET A 96 -6.54 -10.90 -4.66
CA MET A 96 -7.47 -12.01 -4.39
C MET A 96 -6.92 -13.37 -4.85
N HIS A 97 -6.20 -13.42 -5.97
CA HIS A 97 -5.56 -14.66 -6.44
C HIS A 97 -4.37 -15.13 -5.58
N LEU A 98 -3.88 -14.29 -4.65
CA LEU A 98 -2.69 -14.56 -3.85
C LEU A 98 -3.01 -14.84 -2.37
N THR A 99 -4.29 -14.88 -1.98
CA THR A 99 -4.71 -15.25 -0.63
C THR A 99 -5.64 -16.46 -0.65
N GLU A 100 -5.42 -17.38 0.28
CA GLU A 100 -6.33 -18.49 0.58
C GLU A 100 -7.20 -18.18 1.83
N ASN A 101 -7.00 -17.01 2.45
CA ASN A 101 -7.75 -16.60 3.62
C ASN A 101 -9.10 -16.03 3.21
N GLU A 102 -10.17 -16.76 3.52
CA GLU A 102 -11.55 -16.39 3.17
C GLU A 102 -11.98 -15.03 3.72
N VAL A 103 -11.45 -14.61 4.89
CA VAL A 103 -11.77 -13.30 5.49
C VAL A 103 -11.10 -12.18 4.70
N GLU A 104 -9.84 -12.36 4.31
CA GLU A 104 -9.14 -11.41 3.45
C GLU A 104 -9.79 -11.34 2.08
N LEU A 105 -10.17 -12.48 1.50
CA LEU A 105 -10.85 -12.55 0.21
C LEU A 105 -12.16 -11.75 0.23
N ALA A 106 -13.03 -11.99 1.22
CA ALA A 106 -14.29 -11.26 1.38
C ALA A 106 -14.06 -9.74 1.57
N HIS A 107 -13.02 -9.35 2.30
CA HIS A 107 -12.65 -7.94 2.46
C HIS A 107 -12.22 -7.31 1.12
N LEU A 108 -11.41 -8.00 0.33
CA LEU A 108 -10.95 -7.52 -0.99
C LEU A 108 -12.10 -7.46 -2.01
N GLU A 109 -13.02 -8.42 -1.99
CA GLU A 109 -14.23 -8.40 -2.82
C GLU A 109 -15.11 -7.19 -2.51
N ALA A 110 -15.33 -6.89 -1.23
CA ALA A 110 -16.10 -5.73 -0.82
C ALA A 110 -15.45 -4.41 -1.26
N ARG A 111 -14.12 -4.32 -1.18
CA ARG A 111 -13.33 -3.19 -1.69
C ARG A 111 -13.49 -3.05 -3.22
N LEU A 112 -13.30 -4.14 -3.97
CA LEU A 112 -13.44 -4.14 -5.42
C LEU A 112 -14.85 -3.70 -5.87
N ALA A 113 -15.90 -4.24 -5.23
CA ALA A 113 -17.28 -3.90 -5.54
C ALA A 113 -17.63 -2.44 -5.22
N ALA A 114 -16.94 -1.79 -4.27
CA ALA A 114 -17.08 -0.35 -4.04
C ALA A 114 -16.54 0.46 -5.24
N PHE A 115 -15.38 0.09 -5.79
CA PHE A 115 -14.78 0.78 -6.94
C PHE A 115 -15.57 0.64 -8.24
N GLU A 116 -16.12 -0.54 -8.51
CA GLU A 116 -16.91 -0.77 -9.73
C GLU A 116 -18.23 0.02 -9.73
N ARG A 117 -18.71 0.45 -8.55
CA ARG A 117 -19.91 1.28 -8.40
C ARG A 117 -19.64 2.78 -8.54
N ASP A 118 -18.46 3.25 -8.12
CA ASP A 118 -18.09 4.66 -8.17
C ASP A 118 -17.47 5.08 -9.53
N GLY A 119 -17.08 4.11 -10.36
CA GLY A 119 -16.54 4.33 -11.71
C GLY A 119 -17.54 4.18 -12.87
N ALA A 120 -18.83 3.97 -12.57
CA ALA A 120 -19.93 3.86 -13.53
C ALA A 120 -20.77 5.14 -13.59
#